data_AF-A0A947G851-F1
#
_entry.id   AF-A0A947G851-F1
#
_cell.length_a   1.000
_cell.length_b   1.000
_cell.length_c   1.000
_cell.angle_alpha   90.00
_cell.angle_beta   90.00
_cell.angle_gamma   90.00
#
_symmetry.space_group_name_H-M   'P 1'
#
loop_
_entity.id
_entity.type
_entity.pdbx_description
1 polymer ?
#
loop_
_entity_poly.entity_id
_entity_poly.type
_entity_poly.pdbx_seq_one_letter_code
_entity_poly.pdbx_strand_id
1 'polypeptide(L)'
;FEAWLAGKEPAKRYRHPNVRRPLSQQSAQRVFAELTRVIVALGHRGTLILLSAADDIASRTDRQREKAYTLMRELVDNFDSGRGATATRIVVSGGDALFVGEHSIRSVEPLHMRLESPSQAEPPPPHRSSTSISPRAAARKHRRVRPWDRRPSLLESLIRISEGLPPVSGVTKMSVGQERLDRTIGRLFQIVKRSGSFFSPMVGEYGSGKTHLMMHLAERAYEDARPVFWLNLERTNLDLGNPARHLHRLLEHSQMPLRGRPSALDLVARWTRSPRATAELQSILEELASGGEQASSASAEGTMKAAQKALRMIKGSRDPANQLEIFLSGTDLSSRPGDSTYRLDAYRRLYLWLELLARKEDIRGPVVLIDEAENLYTSGRSPASRRTSLRSLGFYCGGALPGTCVILAMTPPAFEDLKSEARDLLEDAAAMETTLEVENVERFRRSLWGLKPEPVKPLKKVERIDLCQRVRRMHRSVRGAVDYPEWDEFVTAAVVEHGSPRTLIRAVIDQLESIWWRG
;
A
#
# COMPACT_ATOMS: atom_id res chain seq x y z
N PHE A 1 14.59 26.68 6.92
CA PHE A 1 15.62 25.87 6.25
C PHE A 1 16.32 24.94 7.25
N GLU A 2 16.93 25.47 8.32
CA GLU A 2 17.56 24.66 9.38
C GLU A 2 16.63 23.61 10.01
N ALA A 3 15.37 23.95 10.29
CA ALA A 3 14.40 22.99 10.81
C ALA A 3 14.22 21.80 9.85
N TRP A 4 14.07 22.06 8.55
CA TRP A 4 13.90 21.01 7.52
C TRP A 4 15.16 20.14 7.39
N LEU A 5 16.36 20.72 7.41
CA LEU A 5 17.62 19.96 7.43
C LEU A 5 17.79 19.13 8.71
N ALA A 6 17.27 19.59 9.84
CA ALA A 6 17.24 18.85 11.09
C ALA A 6 16.11 17.81 11.18
N GLY A 7 15.34 17.60 10.11
CA GLY A 7 14.17 16.71 10.11
C GLY A 7 13.04 17.19 11.05
N LYS A 8 13.07 18.46 11.47
CA LYS A 8 12.09 19.09 12.34
C LYS A 8 11.13 19.93 11.50
N GLU A 9 9.85 19.76 11.75
CA GLU A 9 8.84 20.58 11.11
C GLU A 9 8.91 22.03 11.62
N PRO A 10 9.09 23.05 10.76
CA PRO A 10 9.06 24.43 11.21
C PRO A 10 7.67 24.79 11.75
N ALA A 11 7.62 25.65 12.77
CA ALA A 11 6.35 26.15 13.28
C ALA A 11 5.53 26.81 12.16
N LYS A 12 4.19 26.74 12.24
CA LYS A 12 3.25 27.12 11.17
C LYS A 12 3.53 28.52 10.56
N ARG A 13 4.01 29.46 11.38
CA ARG A 13 4.38 30.84 10.98
C ARG A 13 5.65 30.94 10.11
N TYR A 14 6.48 29.91 10.09
CA TYR A 14 7.74 29.84 9.32
C TYR A 14 7.65 28.90 8.12
N ARG A 15 6.45 28.36 7.83
CA ARG A 15 6.24 27.57 6.61
C ARG A 15 6.16 28.50 5.42
N HIS A 16 6.91 28.18 4.38
CA HIS A 16 6.77 28.85 3.10
C HIS A 16 5.32 28.62 2.57
N PRO A 17 4.65 29.62 1.98
CA PRO A 17 3.25 29.50 1.56
C PRO A 17 2.96 28.34 0.60
N ASN A 18 3.97 27.93 -0.18
CA ASN A 18 3.87 26.81 -1.11
C ASN A 18 4.08 25.42 -0.45
N VAL A 19 4.50 25.36 0.81
CA VAL A 19 4.67 24.10 1.55
C VAL A 19 3.34 23.73 2.19
N ARG A 20 2.57 22.93 1.44
CA ARG A 20 1.20 22.55 1.82
C ARG A 20 1.13 21.48 2.91
N ARG A 21 2.18 20.66 3.10
CA ARG A 21 2.16 19.54 4.05
C ARG A 21 3.42 19.47 4.91
N PRO A 22 3.29 19.13 6.21
CA PRO A 22 4.43 18.91 7.08
C PRO A 22 5.15 17.58 6.79
N LEU A 23 6.42 17.53 7.18
CA LEU A 23 7.15 16.27 7.32
C LEU A 23 6.61 15.51 8.54
N SER A 24 6.13 14.29 8.28
CA SER A 24 5.65 13.33 9.27
C SER A 24 6.22 11.94 9.00
N GLN A 25 6.08 11.01 9.96
CA GLN A 25 6.45 9.60 9.75
C GLN A 25 5.76 9.00 8.52
N GLN A 26 4.51 9.39 8.24
CA GLN A 26 3.76 8.93 7.07
C GLN A 26 4.36 9.46 5.75
N SER A 27 4.72 10.74 5.70
CA SER A 27 5.28 11.36 4.50
C SER A 27 6.78 11.09 4.28
N ALA A 28 7.50 10.64 5.31
CA ALA A 28 8.96 10.65 5.35
C ALA A 28 9.60 9.87 4.21
N GLN A 29 9.07 8.68 3.89
CA GLN A 29 9.57 7.84 2.81
C GLN A 29 9.41 8.50 1.43
N ARG A 30 8.25 9.14 1.19
CA ARG A 30 7.99 9.89 -0.05
C ARG A 30 8.92 11.09 -0.14
N VAL A 31 9.02 11.89 0.92
CA VAL A 31 9.89 13.07 0.95
C VAL A 31 11.35 12.68 0.76
N PHE A 32 11.78 11.58 1.36
CA PHE A 32 13.11 11.02 1.16
C PHE A 32 13.38 10.69 -0.31
N ALA A 33 12.45 9.97 -0.96
CA ALA A 33 12.55 9.68 -2.38
C ALA A 33 12.61 10.95 -3.25
N GLU A 34 11.73 11.92 -3.02
CA GLU A 34 11.74 13.20 -3.75
C GLU A 34 13.05 13.98 -3.52
N LEU A 35 13.55 14.01 -2.30
CA LEU A 35 14.83 14.66 -1.97
C LEU A 35 15.98 14.07 -2.81
N THR A 36 16.07 12.75 -2.88
CA THR A 36 17.14 12.09 -3.66
C THR A 36 17.03 12.40 -5.16
N ARG A 37 15.81 12.56 -5.69
CA ARG A 37 15.61 13.00 -7.09
C ARG A 37 16.03 14.44 -7.29
N VAL A 38 15.68 15.34 -6.37
CA VAL A 38 16.10 16.74 -6.42
C VAL A 38 17.64 16.84 -6.41
N ILE A 39 18.32 16.08 -5.56
CA ILE A 39 19.79 16.03 -5.51
C ILE A 39 20.39 15.65 -6.87
N VAL A 40 19.83 14.62 -7.53
CA VAL A 40 20.27 14.23 -8.89
C VAL A 40 19.95 15.31 -9.93
N ALA A 41 18.76 15.91 -9.87
CA ALA A 41 18.33 16.97 -10.78
C ALA A 41 19.21 18.24 -10.67
N LEU A 42 19.75 18.51 -9.48
CA LEU A 42 20.73 19.58 -9.23
C LEU A 42 22.13 19.27 -9.79
N GLY A 43 22.34 18.11 -10.41
CA GLY A 43 23.60 17.73 -11.05
C GLY A 43 24.53 16.87 -10.19
N HIS A 44 24.13 16.49 -8.98
CA HIS A 44 24.91 15.56 -8.16
C HIS A 44 24.77 14.11 -8.64
N ARG A 45 25.77 13.28 -8.36
CA ARG A 45 25.78 11.86 -8.77
C ARG A 45 24.79 10.99 -7.98
N GLY A 46 24.31 11.45 -6.82
CA GLY A 46 23.48 10.67 -5.92
C GLY A 46 23.69 11.05 -4.45
N THR A 47 23.15 10.22 -3.55
CA THR A 47 23.15 10.43 -2.09
C THR A 47 23.86 9.29 -1.37
N LEU A 48 24.77 9.59 -0.44
CA LEU A 48 25.39 8.60 0.45
C LEU A 48 24.92 8.85 1.89
N ILE A 49 24.42 7.81 2.56
CA ILE A 49 23.98 7.85 3.95
C ILE A 49 24.80 6.83 4.73
N LEU A 50 25.43 7.28 5.81
CA LEU A 50 26.22 6.44 6.70
C LEU A 50 25.50 6.34 8.05
N LEU A 51 25.08 5.13 8.42
CA LEU A 51 24.46 4.82 9.70
C LEU A 51 25.46 4.01 10.53
N SER A 52 26.09 4.66 11.51
CA SER A 52 27.08 4.06 12.40
C SER A 52 26.48 3.58 13.73
N ALA A 53 27.17 2.67 14.42
CA ALA A 53 26.78 2.11 15.71
C ALA A 53 25.40 1.43 15.70
N ALA A 54 25.07 0.74 14.60
CA ALA A 54 23.79 0.06 14.49
C ALA A 54 23.64 -1.17 15.41
N ASP A 55 24.74 -1.67 16.00
CA ASP A 55 24.71 -2.68 17.06
C ASP A 55 24.01 -2.21 18.34
N ASP A 56 23.88 -0.90 18.56
CA ASP A 56 23.01 -0.32 19.61
C ASP A 56 21.54 -0.71 19.46
N ILE A 57 21.10 -1.18 18.29
CA ILE A 57 19.73 -1.66 18.07
C ILE A 57 19.54 -3.01 18.77
N ALA A 58 20.56 -3.87 18.76
CA ALA A 58 20.51 -5.21 19.36
C ALA A 58 20.35 -5.17 20.89
N SER A 59 20.81 -4.09 21.53
CA SER A 59 20.68 -3.85 22.98
C SER A 59 19.36 -3.20 23.39
N ARG A 60 18.48 -2.83 22.44
CA ARG A 60 17.17 -2.23 22.75
C ARG A 60 16.16 -3.30 23.19
N THR A 61 15.09 -2.82 23.84
CA THR A 61 13.93 -3.66 24.17
C THR A 61 13.33 -4.28 22.91
N ASP A 62 12.68 -5.44 23.02
CA ASP A 62 12.12 -6.17 21.87
C ASP A 62 11.25 -5.28 20.98
N ARG A 63 10.40 -4.46 21.61
CA ARG A 63 9.53 -3.51 20.89
C ARG A 63 10.33 -2.44 20.13
N GLN A 64 11.39 -1.89 20.72
CA GLN A 64 12.21 -0.87 20.07
C GLN A 64 13.04 -1.47 18.94
N ARG A 65 13.59 -2.67 19.17
CA ARG A 65 14.38 -3.43 18.20
C ARG A 65 13.55 -3.83 16.99
N GLU A 66 12.37 -4.41 17.22
CA GLU A 66 11.42 -4.76 16.16
C GLU A 66 11.03 -3.51 15.35
N LYS A 67 10.77 -2.37 16.00
CA LYS A 67 10.49 -1.11 15.31
C LYS A 67 11.67 -0.66 14.44
N ALA A 68 12.90 -0.72 14.93
CA ALA A 68 14.08 -0.31 14.19
C ALA A 68 14.35 -1.20 12.97
N TYR A 69 14.28 -2.53 13.14
CA TYR A 69 14.43 -3.49 12.05
C TYR A 69 13.28 -3.40 11.05
N THR A 70 12.06 -3.10 11.50
CA THR A 70 10.94 -2.82 10.60
C THR A 70 11.20 -1.58 9.77
N LEU A 71 11.71 -0.49 10.36
CA LEU A 71 12.10 0.71 9.61
C LEU A 71 13.22 0.43 8.60
N MET A 72 14.20 -0.41 8.94
CA MET A 72 15.23 -0.83 7.97
C MET A 72 14.63 -1.63 6.82
N ARG A 73 13.68 -2.53 7.09
CA ARG A 73 12.92 -3.25 6.06
C ARG A 73 12.13 -2.31 5.16
N GLU A 74 11.43 -1.33 5.75
CA GLU A 74 10.70 -0.30 5.02
C GLU A 74 11.62 0.57 4.14
N LEU A 75 12.84 0.87 4.60
CA LEU A 75 13.85 1.56 3.80
C LEU A 75 14.29 0.71 2.61
N VAL A 76 14.55 -0.60 2.79
CA VAL A 76 14.87 -1.53 1.70
C VAL A 76 13.70 -1.58 0.70
N ASP A 77 12.47 -1.73 1.17
CA ASP A 77 11.26 -1.70 0.33
C ASP A 77 11.12 -0.36 -0.44
N ASN A 78 11.55 0.75 0.17
CA ASN A 78 11.55 2.05 -0.50
C ASN A 78 12.48 2.03 -1.73
N PHE A 79 13.70 1.48 -1.63
CA PHE A 79 14.60 1.32 -2.79
C PHE A 79 13.97 0.50 -3.90
N ASP A 80 13.28 -0.59 -3.55
CA ASP A 80 12.65 -1.49 -4.51
C ASP A 80 11.34 -0.94 -5.09
N SER A 81 10.84 0.18 -4.56
CA SER A 81 9.62 0.82 -5.04
C SER A 81 9.87 1.64 -6.30
N GLY A 82 8.92 1.64 -7.25
CA GLY A 82 9.03 2.43 -8.49
C GLY A 82 9.10 3.95 -8.25
N ARG A 83 8.75 4.41 -7.05
CA ARG A 83 8.91 5.80 -6.60
C ARG A 83 9.85 5.93 -5.40
N GLY A 84 10.83 5.03 -5.31
CA GLY A 84 11.84 4.98 -4.26
C GLY A 84 12.94 6.01 -4.35
N ALA A 85 13.86 5.94 -3.38
CA ALA A 85 15.12 6.66 -3.39
C ALA A 85 15.90 6.41 -4.70
N THR A 86 16.41 7.47 -5.30
CA THR A 86 17.12 7.44 -6.58
C THR A 86 18.61 7.67 -6.36
N ALA A 87 19.47 6.90 -7.04
CA ALA A 87 20.94 7.02 -6.97
C ALA A 87 21.47 7.14 -5.53
N THR A 88 20.96 6.32 -4.62
CA THR A 88 21.26 6.43 -3.19
C THR A 88 21.95 5.18 -2.68
N ARG A 89 22.95 5.37 -1.81
CA ARG A 89 23.66 4.28 -1.10
C ARG A 89 23.51 4.51 0.40
N ILE A 90 23.00 3.51 1.11
CA ILE A 90 23.00 3.48 2.58
C ILE A 90 24.03 2.45 3.03
N VAL A 91 24.92 2.85 3.92
CA VAL A 91 25.89 1.96 4.57
C VAL A 91 25.53 1.91 6.04
N VAL A 92 25.20 0.71 6.52
CA VAL A 92 24.94 0.44 7.93
C VAL A 92 26.15 -0.30 8.51
N SER A 93 26.77 0.27 9.54
CA SER A 93 27.91 -0.35 10.23
C SER A 93 27.58 -0.58 11.69
N GLY A 94 27.92 -1.76 12.20
CA GLY A 94 27.83 -2.13 13.61
C GLY A 94 28.70 -3.35 13.91
N GLY A 95 28.87 -3.66 15.20
CA GLY A 95 29.56 -4.87 15.66
C GLY A 95 28.78 -6.18 15.44
N ASP A 96 29.32 -7.30 15.92
CA ASP A 96 28.77 -8.64 15.69
C ASP A 96 27.32 -8.82 16.15
N ALA A 97 26.93 -8.14 17.24
CA ALA A 97 25.56 -8.18 17.78
C ALA A 97 24.49 -7.72 16.76
N LEU A 98 24.86 -6.89 15.78
CA LEU A 98 23.96 -6.51 14.70
C LEU A 98 23.71 -7.66 13.71
N PHE A 99 24.65 -8.57 13.52
CA PHE A 99 24.61 -9.56 12.43
C PHE A 99 24.41 -11.01 12.91
N VAL A 100 24.74 -11.30 14.18
CA VAL A 100 24.75 -12.65 14.76
C VAL A 100 23.92 -12.68 16.05
N GLY A 101 23.16 -13.76 16.25
CA GLY A 101 22.37 -14.01 17.45
C GLY A 101 20.88 -13.65 17.32
N GLU A 102 20.12 -13.95 18.38
CA GLU A 102 18.66 -13.84 18.43
C GLU A 102 18.15 -12.39 18.31
N HIS A 103 18.97 -11.40 18.67
CA HIS A 103 18.64 -9.97 18.58
C HIS A 103 19.23 -9.28 17.36
N SER A 104 19.89 -10.03 16.47
CA SER A 104 20.50 -9.47 15.27
C SER A 104 19.45 -8.99 14.25
N ILE A 105 19.91 -8.36 13.18
CA ILE A 105 19.10 -7.95 12.03
C ILE A 105 18.32 -9.12 11.39
N ARG A 106 18.72 -10.36 11.66
CA ARG A 106 18.07 -11.60 11.21
C ARG A 106 16.84 -11.97 12.05
N SER A 107 16.65 -11.33 13.20
CA SER A 107 15.51 -11.60 14.10
C SER A 107 14.14 -11.24 13.51
N VAL A 108 14.12 -10.37 12.49
CA VAL A 108 12.90 -10.00 11.76
C VAL A 108 12.94 -10.65 10.39
N GLU A 109 12.23 -11.77 10.24
CA GLU A 109 12.19 -12.58 9.02
C GLU A 109 11.88 -11.78 7.75
N PRO A 110 10.92 -10.81 7.74
CA PRO A 110 10.72 -9.95 6.57
C PRO A 110 11.96 -9.17 6.13
N LEU A 111 12.74 -8.64 7.07
CA LEU A 111 13.99 -7.96 6.75
C LEU A 111 15.02 -8.97 6.26
N HIS A 112 15.17 -10.07 6.99
CA HIS A 112 16.13 -11.12 6.72
C HIS A 112 16.04 -11.65 5.28
N MET A 113 14.82 -12.01 4.84
CA MET A 113 14.56 -12.47 3.47
C MET A 113 15.00 -11.48 2.39
N ARG A 114 15.01 -10.17 2.68
CA ARG A 114 15.46 -9.13 1.75
C ARG A 114 16.98 -8.98 1.73
N LEU A 115 17.65 -9.24 2.85
CA LEU A 115 19.09 -9.13 2.98
C LEU A 115 19.84 -10.40 2.51
N GLU A 116 19.25 -11.59 2.70
CA GLU A 116 19.89 -12.89 2.41
C GLU A 116 19.82 -13.36 0.97
N SER A 117 19.13 -12.63 0.08
CA SER A 117 18.99 -13.04 -1.32
C SER A 117 19.83 -12.16 -2.27
N PRO A 118 21.17 -12.12 -2.16
CA PRO A 118 22.00 -11.42 -3.13
C PRO A 118 21.81 -12.05 -4.51
N SER A 119 21.84 -11.24 -5.57
CA SER A 119 21.91 -11.78 -6.93
C SER A 119 23.21 -12.58 -7.06
N GLN A 120 23.08 -13.86 -7.44
CA GLN A 120 24.24 -14.67 -7.82
C GLN A 120 24.69 -14.37 -9.25
N ALA A 121 23.92 -13.59 -10.02
CA ALA A 121 24.31 -13.18 -11.36
C ALA A 121 25.58 -12.33 -11.30
N GLU A 122 26.57 -12.74 -12.08
CA GLU A 122 27.78 -11.97 -12.32
C GLU A 122 27.82 -11.49 -13.79
N PRO A 123 27.80 -10.17 -14.03
CA PRO A 123 27.59 -9.09 -13.04
C PRO A 123 26.11 -8.95 -12.63
N PRO A 124 25.82 -8.29 -11.49
CA PRO A 124 24.45 -8.13 -11.00
C PRO A 124 23.59 -7.35 -12.00
N PRO A 125 22.29 -7.66 -12.11
CA PRO A 125 21.39 -6.99 -13.05
C PRO A 125 21.43 -5.46 -12.87
N PRO A 126 21.44 -4.69 -13.96
CA PRO A 126 21.35 -3.24 -13.89
C PRO A 126 20.05 -2.80 -13.20
N HIS A 127 20.15 -1.76 -12.37
CA HIS A 127 19.04 -1.15 -11.62
C HIS A 127 18.47 -1.99 -10.48
N ARG A 128 19.07 -3.14 -10.16
CA ARG A 128 18.75 -3.89 -8.95
C ARG A 128 19.35 -3.21 -7.73
N SER A 129 18.58 -3.11 -6.65
CA SER A 129 19.04 -2.75 -5.32
C SER A 129 20.14 -3.73 -4.90
N SER A 130 21.37 -3.24 -4.74
CA SER A 130 22.46 -4.07 -4.24
C SER A 130 22.47 -4.07 -2.73
N THR A 131 21.96 -5.14 -2.12
CA THR A 131 22.04 -5.37 -0.68
C THR A 131 23.11 -6.42 -0.39
N SER A 132 24.02 -6.11 0.54
CA SER A 132 25.11 -7.02 0.93
C SER A 132 25.34 -6.92 2.44
N ILE A 133 25.21 -8.06 3.13
CA ILE A 133 25.75 -8.24 4.48
C ILE A 133 27.15 -8.83 4.31
N SER A 134 28.16 -7.99 4.10
CA SER A 134 29.55 -8.47 4.07
C SER A 134 30.49 -7.45 4.73
N PRO A 135 31.45 -7.89 5.55
CA PRO A 135 32.48 -7.02 6.12
C PRO A 135 33.39 -6.41 5.05
N ARG A 136 33.37 -6.93 3.82
CA ARG A 136 34.01 -6.34 2.64
C ARG A 136 32.96 -6.14 1.54
N ALA A 137 32.28 -4.99 1.57
CA ALA A 137 31.51 -4.54 0.42
C ALA A 137 32.48 -4.25 -0.74
N ALA A 138 32.80 -5.28 -1.54
CA ALA A 138 33.61 -5.09 -2.73
C ALA A 138 32.90 -4.09 -3.64
N ALA A 139 33.56 -2.99 -3.98
CA ALA A 139 33.06 -2.01 -4.92
C ALA A 139 32.95 -2.66 -6.32
N ARG A 140 31.79 -3.23 -6.63
CA ARG A 140 31.51 -3.81 -7.95
C ARG A 140 31.46 -2.69 -8.98
N LYS A 141 32.30 -2.76 -10.01
CA LYS A 141 32.25 -1.82 -11.15
C LYS A 141 31.10 -2.24 -12.06
N HIS A 142 30.01 -1.47 -12.04
CA HIS A 142 28.92 -1.64 -13.00
C HIS A 142 29.30 -1.01 -14.35
N ARG A 143 28.99 -1.69 -15.47
CA ARG A 143 28.99 -0.98 -16.78
C ARG A 143 27.96 0.14 -16.72
N ARG A 144 28.28 1.25 -17.39
CA ARG A 144 27.37 2.38 -17.53
C ARG A 144 26.22 1.97 -18.45
N VAL A 145 25.01 1.86 -17.88
CA VAL A 145 23.79 1.64 -18.68
C VAL A 145 23.54 2.90 -19.51
N ARG A 146 23.32 2.75 -20.82
CA ARG A 146 22.94 3.89 -21.68
C ARG A 146 21.56 4.43 -21.26
N PRO A 147 21.32 5.74 -21.35
CA PRO A 147 20.00 6.32 -21.11
C PRO A 147 18.94 5.64 -21.98
N TRP A 148 17.77 5.41 -21.39
CA TRP A 148 16.67 4.67 -22.02
C TRP A 148 15.74 5.62 -22.78
N ASP A 149 15.57 5.42 -24.08
CA ASP A 149 14.67 6.25 -24.91
C ASP A 149 13.24 5.67 -25.06
N ARG A 150 12.94 4.45 -24.58
CA ARG A 150 11.65 3.79 -24.83
C ARG A 150 11.08 3.04 -23.62
N ARG A 151 9.82 3.35 -23.29
CA ARG A 151 8.89 2.61 -22.38
C ARG A 151 9.32 2.50 -20.90
N PRO A 152 9.38 3.63 -20.16
CA PRO A 152 9.79 3.66 -18.75
C PRO A 152 8.98 2.72 -17.84
N SER A 153 7.67 2.56 -18.07
CA SER A 153 6.81 1.71 -17.24
C SER A 153 7.13 0.21 -17.30
N LEU A 154 7.52 -0.31 -18.47
CA LEU A 154 7.92 -1.72 -18.61
C LEU A 154 9.29 -1.97 -17.99
N LEU A 155 10.20 -1.01 -18.09
CA LEU A 155 11.49 -1.07 -17.39
C LEU A 155 11.29 -1.05 -15.88
N GLU A 156 10.45 -0.16 -15.34
CA GLU A 156 10.08 -0.16 -13.92
C GLU A 156 9.48 -1.50 -13.47
N SER A 157 8.66 -2.11 -14.32
CA SER A 157 8.06 -3.42 -14.06
C SER A 157 9.11 -4.52 -14.05
N LEU A 158 10.05 -4.52 -15.00
CA LEU A 158 11.19 -5.44 -15.07
C LEU A 158 12.08 -5.33 -13.82
N ILE A 159 12.40 -4.10 -13.40
CA ILE A 159 13.18 -3.83 -12.18
C ILE A 159 12.46 -4.40 -10.96
N ARG A 160 11.16 -4.12 -10.79
CA ARG A 160 10.41 -4.66 -9.65
C ARG A 160 10.37 -6.17 -9.61
N ILE A 161 10.11 -6.81 -10.74
CA ILE A 161 10.09 -8.28 -10.76
C ILE A 161 11.49 -8.88 -10.55
N SER A 162 12.57 -8.15 -10.86
CA SER A 162 13.95 -8.56 -10.54
C SER A 162 14.21 -8.61 -9.02
N GLU A 163 13.47 -7.83 -8.23
CA GLU A 163 13.46 -7.92 -6.76
C GLU A 163 12.48 -8.98 -6.23
N GLY A 164 11.80 -9.68 -7.15
CA GLY A 164 10.72 -10.60 -6.82
C GLY A 164 9.49 -9.87 -6.25
N LEU A 165 9.37 -8.56 -6.51
CA LEU A 165 8.16 -7.81 -6.23
C LEU A 165 7.23 -7.87 -7.45
N PRO A 166 5.91 -7.89 -7.25
CA PRO A 166 4.99 -7.85 -8.39
C PRO A 166 5.14 -6.57 -9.22
N PRO A 167 4.87 -6.60 -10.53
CA PRO A 167 5.08 -5.46 -11.43
C PRO A 167 4.17 -4.26 -11.10
N VAL A 168 4.60 -3.04 -11.42
CA VAL A 168 3.80 -1.80 -11.26
C VAL A 168 2.93 -1.45 -12.47
N SER A 169 3.24 -2.01 -13.64
CA SER A 169 2.45 -1.82 -14.85
C SER A 169 2.33 -3.13 -15.62
N GLY A 170 1.27 -3.28 -16.40
CA GLY A 170 1.05 -4.51 -17.16
C GLY A 170 0.84 -5.74 -16.28
N VAL A 171 0.33 -5.57 -15.05
CA VAL A 171 0.05 -6.66 -14.10
C VAL A 171 -0.77 -7.77 -14.78
N THR A 172 -1.83 -7.39 -15.51
CA THR A 172 -2.68 -8.29 -16.30
C THR A 172 -1.88 -9.16 -17.29
N LYS A 173 -0.85 -8.60 -17.93
CA LYS A 173 0.01 -9.34 -18.88
C LYS A 173 0.91 -10.35 -18.18
N MET A 174 1.28 -10.08 -16.93
CA MET A 174 2.13 -10.95 -16.11
C MET A 174 1.36 -11.99 -15.28
N SER A 175 0.04 -11.82 -15.11
CA SER A 175 -0.84 -12.76 -14.41
C SER A 175 -1.01 -14.07 -15.18
N VAL A 176 -0.88 -15.20 -14.49
CA VAL A 176 -1.07 -16.57 -15.00
C VAL A 176 -2.16 -17.30 -14.21
N GLY A 177 -2.97 -18.12 -14.89
CA GLY A 177 -4.02 -18.96 -14.26
C GLY A 177 -5.19 -18.19 -13.64
N GLN A 178 -5.38 -16.91 -14.02
CA GLN A 178 -6.34 -16.01 -13.38
C GLN A 178 -7.69 -15.91 -14.10
N GLU A 179 -7.96 -16.73 -15.11
CA GLU A 179 -9.20 -16.69 -15.90
C GLU A 179 -10.44 -16.96 -15.04
N ARG A 180 -10.28 -17.70 -13.93
CA ARG A 180 -11.34 -17.88 -12.93
C ARG A 180 -11.53 -16.62 -12.09
N LEU A 181 -10.43 -16.00 -11.65
CA LEU A 181 -10.46 -14.78 -10.84
C LEU A 181 -11.10 -13.64 -11.65
N ASP A 182 -10.73 -13.48 -12.92
CA ASP A 182 -11.31 -12.47 -13.82
C ASP A 182 -12.82 -12.62 -13.98
N ARG A 183 -13.30 -13.85 -14.13
CA ARG A 183 -14.75 -14.14 -14.15
C ARG A 183 -15.41 -13.82 -12.82
N THR A 184 -14.76 -14.13 -11.69
CA THR A 184 -15.26 -13.75 -10.37
C THR A 184 -15.31 -12.23 -10.24
N ILE A 185 -14.22 -11.50 -10.50
CA ILE A 185 -14.15 -10.04 -10.44
C ILE A 185 -15.23 -9.40 -11.30
N GLY A 186 -15.40 -9.87 -12.54
CA GLY A 186 -16.47 -9.41 -13.43
C GLY A 186 -17.86 -9.60 -12.81
N ARG A 187 -18.14 -10.77 -12.22
CA ARG A 187 -19.40 -11.01 -11.48
C ARG A 187 -19.52 -10.09 -10.26
N LEU A 188 -18.45 -9.89 -9.50
CA LEU A 188 -18.48 -9.03 -8.31
C LEU A 188 -18.83 -7.59 -8.67
N PHE A 189 -18.21 -7.03 -9.72
CA PHE A 189 -18.53 -5.68 -10.17
C PHE A 189 -19.96 -5.55 -10.69
N GLN A 190 -20.53 -6.60 -11.29
CA GLN A 190 -21.95 -6.64 -11.66
C GLN A 190 -22.88 -6.72 -10.44
N ILE A 191 -22.51 -7.50 -9.41
CA ILE A 191 -23.24 -7.56 -8.15
C ILE A 191 -23.27 -6.19 -7.49
N VAL A 192 -22.12 -5.52 -7.38
CA VAL A 192 -22.02 -4.17 -6.80
C VAL A 192 -22.91 -3.17 -7.53
N LYS A 193 -23.00 -3.25 -8.87
CA LYS A 193 -23.92 -2.40 -9.67
C LYS A 193 -25.40 -2.61 -9.32
N ARG A 194 -25.80 -3.81 -8.89
CA ARG A 194 -27.20 -4.17 -8.62
C ARG A 194 -27.60 -4.08 -7.15
N SER A 195 -26.67 -4.38 -6.24
CA SER A 195 -26.95 -4.65 -4.82
C SER A 195 -26.28 -3.67 -3.85
N GLY A 196 -25.56 -2.68 -4.38
CA GLY A 196 -24.93 -1.62 -3.58
C GLY A 196 -23.50 -1.96 -3.21
N SER A 197 -23.28 -2.85 -2.24
CA SER A 197 -21.94 -3.16 -1.71
C SER A 197 -21.69 -4.66 -1.58
N PHE A 198 -20.43 -5.06 -1.73
CA PHE A 198 -20.01 -6.46 -1.70
C PHE A 198 -18.71 -6.62 -0.91
N PHE A 199 -18.61 -7.71 -0.15
CA PHE A 199 -17.43 -8.10 0.59
C PHE A 199 -17.01 -9.52 0.20
N SER A 200 -15.71 -9.73 -0.03
CA SER A 200 -15.12 -11.05 -0.29
C SER A 200 -13.85 -11.24 0.52
N PRO A 201 -13.75 -12.28 1.37
CA PRO A 201 -12.47 -12.70 1.91
C PRO A 201 -11.67 -13.46 0.83
N MET A 202 -10.38 -13.17 0.75
CA MET A 202 -9.38 -13.83 -0.10
C MET A 202 -8.38 -14.52 0.82
N VAL A 203 -8.35 -15.85 0.80
CA VAL A 203 -7.61 -16.64 1.79
C VAL A 203 -6.55 -17.48 1.11
N GLY A 204 -5.32 -17.40 1.60
CA GLY A 204 -4.21 -18.21 1.07
C GLY A 204 -2.96 -18.14 1.91
N GLU A 205 -2.11 -19.14 1.76
CA GLU A 205 -0.85 -19.26 2.50
C GLU A 205 0.09 -18.06 2.26
N TYR A 206 1.07 -17.91 3.13
CA TYR A 206 2.13 -16.93 2.92
C TYR A 206 2.86 -17.20 1.59
N GLY A 207 3.13 -16.15 0.80
CA GLY A 207 3.77 -16.31 -0.51
C GLY A 207 2.90 -16.92 -1.63
N SER A 208 1.62 -17.24 -1.39
CA SER A 208 0.71 -17.80 -2.40
C SER A 208 0.33 -16.84 -3.53
N GLY A 209 0.65 -15.55 -3.40
CA GLY A 209 0.40 -14.53 -4.42
C GLY A 209 -0.80 -13.62 -4.17
N LYS A 210 -1.37 -13.61 -2.95
CA LYS A 210 -2.52 -12.74 -2.55
C LYS A 210 -2.36 -11.28 -3.02
N THR A 211 -1.23 -10.65 -2.69
CA THR A 211 -0.91 -9.27 -3.09
C THR A 211 -0.91 -9.09 -4.60
N HIS A 212 -0.33 -10.04 -5.37
CA HIS A 212 -0.37 -10.00 -6.84
C HIS A 212 -1.80 -10.03 -7.39
N LEU A 213 -2.67 -10.85 -6.80
CA LEU A 213 -4.08 -10.89 -7.18
C LEU A 213 -4.82 -9.59 -6.86
N MET A 214 -4.50 -8.97 -5.72
CA MET A 214 -5.06 -7.67 -5.34
C MET A 214 -4.60 -6.56 -6.31
N MET A 215 -3.35 -6.58 -6.77
CA MET A 215 -2.89 -5.66 -7.84
C MET A 215 -3.60 -5.91 -9.16
N HIS A 216 -3.81 -7.17 -9.53
CA HIS A 216 -4.57 -7.51 -10.73
C HIS A 216 -6.01 -7.00 -10.63
N LEU A 217 -6.66 -7.18 -9.48
CA LEU A 217 -7.97 -6.60 -9.20
C LEU A 217 -7.95 -5.06 -9.27
N ALA A 218 -6.92 -4.41 -8.74
CA ALA A 218 -6.78 -2.96 -8.82
C ALA A 218 -6.71 -2.47 -10.28
N GLU A 219 -5.94 -3.15 -11.15
CA GLU A 219 -5.93 -2.85 -12.59
C GLU A 219 -7.32 -2.96 -13.23
N ARG A 220 -8.05 -4.04 -12.92
CA ARG A 220 -9.42 -4.24 -13.42
C ARG A 220 -10.39 -3.20 -12.88
N ALA A 221 -10.19 -2.71 -11.65
CA ALA A 221 -10.96 -1.63 -11.07
C ALA A 221 -10.75 -0.32 -11.83
N TYR A 222 -9.49 0.00 -12.19
CA TYR A 222 -9.19 1.19 -12.99
C TYR A 222 -9.83 1.13 -14.38
N GLU A 223 -9.81 -0.04 -15.02
CA GLU A 223 -10.48 -0.25 -16.32
C GLU A 223 -12.02 -0.09 -16.23
N ASP A 224 -12.64 -0.36 -15.07
CA ASP A 224 -14.08 -0.12 -14.83
C ASP A 224 -14.37 1.28 -14.25
N ALA A 225 -13.39 2.20 -14.27
CA ALA A 225 -13.47 3.57 -13.74
C ALA A 225 -13.79 3.62 -12.23
N ARG A 226 -13.18 2.70 -11.45
CA ARG A 226 -13.32 2.65 -9.99
C ARG A 226 -12.02 3.07 -9.30
N PRO A 227 -12.10 3.85 -8.22
CA PRO A 227 -10.95 4.19 -7.39
C PRO A 227 -10.61 3.01 -6.49
N VAL A 228 -9.32 2.82 -6.24
CA VAL A 228 -8.80 1.78 -5.37
C VAL A 228 -8.28 2.43 -4.10
N PHE A 229 -8.79 2.00 -2.95
CA PHE A 229 -8.27 2.39 -1.65
C PHE A 229 -7.58 1.18 -1.02
N TRP A 230 -6.29 1.31 -0.69
CA TRP A 230 -5.50 0.18 -0.20
C TRP A 230 -5.07 0.41 1.26
N LEU A 231 -5.55 -0.43 2.17
CA LEU A 231 -5.08 -0.56 3.54
C LEU A 231 -4.14 -1.75 3.66
N ASN A 232 -2.84 -1.50 3.77
CA ASN A 232 -1.89 -2.52 4.22
C ASN A 232 -1.80 -2.48 5.76
N LEU A 233 -2.06 -3.63 6.39
CA LEU A 233 -2.07 -3.82 7.83
C LEU A 233 -0.71 -4.28 8.36
N GLU A 234 0.38 -3.62 7.96
CA GLU A 234 1.71 -3.89 8.50
C GLU A 234 1.79 -3.62 10.01
N ARG A 235 2.62 -4.39 10.74
CA ARG A 235 2.71 -4.32 12.22
C ARG A 235 2.89 -2.90 12.79
N THR A 236 3.73 -2.08 12.17
CA THR A 236 4.01 -0.68 12.56
C THR A 236 2.83 0.26 12.35
N ASN A 237 1.88 -0.14 11.51
CA ASN A 237 0.73 0.63 11.05
C ASN A 237 -0.60 -0.11 11.31
N LEU A 238 -0.65 -0.97 12.33
CA LEU A 238 -1.87 -1.66 12.78
C LEU A 238 -2.74 -0.72 13.64
N ASP A 239 -3.33 0.29 13.00
CA ASP A 239 -4.29 1.24 13.58
C ASP A 239 -5.70 1.05 12.98
N LEU A 240 -6.00 -0.14 12.43
CA LEU A 240 -7.32 -0.47 11.89
C LEU A 240 -8.44 -0.21 12.90
N GLY A 241 -8.22 -0.52 14.19
CA GLY A 241 -9.18 -0.21 15.25
C GLY A 241 -9.35 1.28 15.59
N ASN A 242 -8.60 2.17 14.92
CA ASN A 242 -8.74 3.62 15.04
C ASN A 242 -8.87 4.29 13.66
N PRO A 243 -10.11 4.37 13.11
CA PRO A 243 -10.43 5.08 11.87
C PRO A 243 -9.89 6.49 11.75
N ALA A 244 -9.87 7.24 12.86
CA ALA A 244 -9.33 8.60 12.89
C ALA A 244 -7.83 8.62 12.56
N ARG A 245 -7.08 7.56 12.89
CA ARG A 245 -5.65 7.44 12.58
C ARG A 245 -5.40 6.92 11.16
N HIS A 246 -6.15 5.90 10.73
CA HIS A 246 -5.86 5.26 9.45
C HIS A 246 -6.55 5.89 8.23
N LEU A 247 -7.52 6.80 8.41
CA LEU A 247 -8.16 7.50 7.28
C LEU A 247 -7.13 8.22 6.40
N HIS A 248 -6.17 8.94 6.98
CA HIS A 248 -5.15 9.64 6.20
C HIS A 248 -4.35 8.67 5.33
N ARG A 249 -3.96 7.52 5.88
CA ARG A 249 -3.20 6.49 5.17
C ARG A 249 -4.03 5.86 4.05
N LEU A 250 -5.31 5.59 4.30
CA LEU A 250 -6.26 5.11 3.29
C LEU A 250 -6.32 6.08 2.09
N LEU A 251 -6.40 7.38 2.36
CA LEU A 251 -6.44 8.42 1.34
C LEU A 251 -5.09 8.60 0.63
N GLU A 252 -3.98 8.48 1.35
CA GLU A 252 -2.62 8.59 0.80
C GLU A 252 -2.29 7.44 -0.16
N HIS A 253 -2.66 6.21 0.20
CA HIS A 253 -2.40 5.01 -0.60
C HIS A 253 -3.51 4.71 -1.62
N SER A 254 -4.53 5.56 -1.70
CA SER A 254 -5.55 5.46 -2.73
C SER A 254 -4.98 5.77 -4.11
N GLN A 255 -5.60 5.20 -5.14
CA GLN A 255 -5.29 5.44 -6.54
C GLN A 255 -6.58 5.66 -7.32
N MET A 256 -6.66 6.80 -7.97
CA MET A 256 -7.81 7.18 -8.78
C MET A 256 -7.66 6.64 -10.21
N PRO A 257 -8.77 6.29 -10.89
CA PRO A 257 -8.77 5.81 -12.28
C PRO A 257 -8.57 6.96 -13.27
N LEU A 258 -7.63 7.86 -12.97
CA LEU A 258 -7.29 9.04 -13.75
C LEU A 258 -5.85 8.90 -14.27
N ARG A 259 -5.51 9.71 -15.29
CA ARG A 259 -4.15 9.73 -15.84
C ARG A 259 -3.12 10.01 -14.74
N GLY A 260 -2.11 9.14 -14.63
CA GLY A 260 -1.06 9.24 -13.62
C GLY A 260 -1.41 8.67 -12.24
N ARG A 261 -2.60 8.07 -12.08
CA ARG A 261 -3.10 7.42 -10.85
C ARG A 261 -2.87 8.27 -9.59
N PRO A 262 -3.35 9.52 -9.57
CA PRO A 262 -3.20 10.39 -8.41
C PRO A 262 -3.91 9.79 -7.20
N SER A 263 -3.40 10.07 -6.00
CA SER A 263 -4.10 9.74 -4.76
C SER A 263 -5.26 10.70 -4.50
N ALA A 264 -6.15 10.33 -3.58
CA ALA A 264 -7.16 11.24 -3.03
C ALA A 264 -6.49 12.52 -2.50
N LEU A 265 -5.35 12.38 -1.83
CA LEU A 265 -4.62 13.54 -1.33
C LEU A 265 -4.09 14.44 -2.47
N ASP A 266 -3.68 13.89 -3.61
CA ASP A 266 -3.30 14.68 -4.78
C ASP A 266 -4.51 15.34 -5.46
N LEU A 267 -5.71 14.73 -5.38
CA LEU A 267 -6.98 15.35 -5.80
C LEU A 267 -7.34 16.57 -4.94
N VAL A 268 -7.29 16.45 -3.61
CA VAL A 268 -7.57 17.59 -2.73
C VAL A 268 -6.69 18.78 -3.08
N ALA A 269 -5.38 18.55 -3.20
CA ALA A 269 -4.43 19.61 -3.52
C ALA A 269 -4.69 20.26 -4.90
N ARG A 270 -5.36 19.55 -5.82
CA ARG A 270 -5.84 20.10 -7.10
C ARG A 270 -7.12 20.92 -6.90
N TRP A 271 -8.10 20.40 -6.18
CA TRP A 271 -9.38 21.07 -5.90
C TRP A 271 -9.21 22.34 -5.06
N THR A 272 -8.15 22.45 -4.27
CA THR A 272 -7.82 23.62 -3.45
C THR A 272 -6.71 24.49 -4.04
N ARG A 273 -6.24 24.20 -5.28
CA ARG A 273 -5.04 24.84 -5.83
C ARG A 273 -5.20 26.33 -6.11
N SER A 274 -6.40 26.76 -6.49
CA SER A 274 -6.70 28.12 -6.92
C SER A 274 -8.01 28.60 -6.26
N PRO A 275 -8.21 29.93 -6.11
CA PRO A 275 -9.46 30.47 -5.55
C PRO A 275 -10.71 29.96 -6.27
N ARG A 276 -10.66 29.86 -7.61
CA ARG A 276 -11.76 29.32 -8.43
C ARG A 276 -12.08 27.86 -8.11
N ALA A 277 -11.06 27.01 -8.06
CA ALA A 277 -11.24 25.59 -7.75
C ALA A 277 -11.78 25.39 -6.32
N THR A 278 -11.29 26.19 -5.37
CA THR A 278 -11.75 26.17 -3.98
C THR A 278 -13.22 26.62 -3.88
N ALA A 279 -13.62 27.67 -4.62
CA ALA A 279 -15.01 28.13 -4.65
C ALA A 279 -15.96 27.08 -5.25
N GLU A 280 -15.52 26.37 -6.30
CA GLU A 280 -16.28 25.28 -6.90
C GLU A 280 -16.46 24.11 -5.91
N LEU A 281 -15.40 23.73 -5.18
CA LEU A 281 -15.50 22.73 -4.11
C LEU A 281 -16.45 23.20 -2.99
N GLN A 282 -16.39 24.47 -2.61
CA GLN A 282 -17.28 25.03 -1.60
C GLN A 282 -18.75 24.98 -2.03
N SER A 283 -19.07 25.33 -3.28
CA SER A 283 -20.43 25.23 -3.82
C SER A 283 -21.00 23.81 -3.69
N ILE A 284 -20.20 22.79 -4.05
CA ILE A 284 -20.61 21.38 -3.93
C ILE A 284 -20.85 21.02 -2.46
N LEU A 285 -20.01 21.51 -1.53
CA LEU A 285 -20.20 21.27 -0.10
C LEU A 285 -21.47 21.95 0.43
N GLU A 286 -21.83 23.14 -0.05
CA GLU A 286 -23.05 23.86 0.32
C GLU A 286 -24.31 23.12 -0.16
N GLU A 287 -24.29 22.59 -1.39
CA GLU A 287 -25.34 21.71 -1.90
C GLU A 287 -25.48 20.43 -1.05
N LEU A 288 -24.37 19.77 -0.72
CA LEU A 288 -24.40 18.55 0.11
C LEU A 288 -24.84 18.82 1.55
N ALA A 289 -24.53 20.00 2.08
CA ALA A 289 -24.91 20.40 3.44
C ALA A 289 -26.39 20.76 3.57
N SER A 290 -27.05 21.13 2.47
CA SER A 290 -28.44 21.60 2.43
C SER A 290 -29.48 20.52 2.08
N GLY A 291 -29.08 19.35 1.57
CA GLY A 291 -30.00 18.25 1.21
C GLY A 291 -30.72 17.52 2.37
N GLY A 292 -30.83 18.14 3.54
CA GLY A 292 -31.09 17.48 4.83
C GLY A 292 -32.48 16.96 5.12
N GLU A 293 -33.50 17.30 4.33
CA GLU A 293 -34.87 16.80 4.57
C GLU A 293 -35.18 15.47 3.86
N GLN A 294 -34.27 14.96 3.01
CA GLN A 294 -34.50 13.76 2.17
C GLN A 294 -33.41 12.69 2.31
N ALA A 295 -32.51 12.81 3.30
CA ALA A 295 -31.43 11.84 3.52
C ALA A 295 -31.99 10.50 4.05
N SER A 296 -32.40 9.62 3.15
CA SER A 296 -33.01 8.32 3.44
C SER A 296 -32.03 7.23 3.87
N SER A 297 -30.72 7.51 3.91
CA SER A 297 -29.68 6.54 4.26
C SER A 297 -28.60 7.14 5.17
N ALA A 298 -27.99 6.28 6.00
CA ALA A 298 -26.90 6.67 6.92
C ALA A 298 -25.68 7.26 6.20
N SER A 299 -25.40 6.84 4.96
CA SER A 299 -24.34 7.41 4.13
C SER A 299 -24.68 8.84 3.69
N ALA A 300 -25.92 9.11 3.26
CA ALA A 300 -26.37 10.44 2.89
C ALA A 300 -26.33 11.42 4.07
N GLU A 301 -26.84 10.99 5.23
CA GLU A 301 -26.77 11.78 6.46
C GLU A 301 -25.30 12.03 6.88
N GLY A 302 -24.45 11.01 6.74
CA GLY A 302 -23.03 11.10 7.03
C GLY A 302 -22.30 12.10 6.13
N THR A 303 -22.56 12.05 4.82
CA THR A 303 -22.03 13.00 3.83
C THR A 303 -22.45 14.43 4.17
N MET A 304 -23.74 14.66 4.43
CA MET A 304 -24.26 15.98 4.79
C MET A 304 -23.57 16.52 6.05
N LYS A 305 -23.49 15.72 7.13
CA LYS A 305 -22.85 16.13 8.38
C LYS A 305 -21.35 16.42 8.20
N ALA A 306 -20.66 15.68 7.35
CA ALA A 306 -19.27 15.98 6.99
C ALA A 306 -19.14 17.30 6.20
N ALA A 307 -20.01 17.53 5.21
CA ALA A 307 -20.02 18.76 4.43
C ALA A 307 -20.29 20.00 5.31
N GLN A 308 -21.29 19.93 6.20
CA GLN A 308 -21.58 20.98 7.19
C GLN A 308 -20.38 21.26 8.11
N LYS A 309 -19.63 20.23 8.50
CA LYS A 309 -18.42 20.41 9.31
C LYS A 309 -17.30 21.07 8.51
N ALA A 310 -17.08 20.67 7.26
CA ALA A 310 -16.11 21.31 6.37
C ALA A 310 -16.39 22.81 6.20
N LEU A 311 -17.66 23.16 5.94
CA LEU A 311 -18.10 24.56 5.79
C LEU A 311 -17.91 25.37 7.08
N ARG A 312 -18.20 24.78 8.25
CA ARG A 312 -17.91 25.42 9.55
C ARG A 312 -16.43 25.68 9.76
N MET A 313 -15.54 24.81 9.28
CA MET A 313 -14.08 24.98 9.41
C MET A 313 -13.52 26.10 8.53
N ILE A 314 -14.14 26.37 7.37
CA ILE A 314 -13.70 27.46 6.50
C ILE A 314 -14.34 28.81 6.83
N LYS A 315 -15.48 28.83 7.53
CA LYS A 315 -16.20 30.06 7.89
C LYS A 315 -15.29 31.00 8.70
N GLY A 316 -14.99 32.17 8.14
CA GLY A 316 -14.12 33.18 8.78
C GLY A 316 -12.62 32.83 8.75
N SER A 317 -12.21 31.75 8.07
CA SER A 317 -10.79 31.42 7.88
C SER A 317 -10.15 32.39 6.89
N ARG A 318 -8.91 32.83 7.19
CA ARG A 318 -8.09 33.60 6.25
C ARG A 318 -7.57 32.75 5.07
N ASP A 319 -7.63 31.42 5.21
CA ASP A 319 -7.19 30.46 4.18
C ASP A 319 -8.17 29.26 4.15
N PRO A 320 -9.31 29.39 3.45
CA PRO A 320 -10.28 28.32 3.27
C PRO A 320 -9.70 27.08 2.59
N ALA A 321 -8.80 27.27 1.61
CA ALA A 321 -8.19 26.20 0.85
C ALA A 321 -7.43 25.23 1.76
N ASN A 322 -6.55 25.76 2.62
CA ASN A 322 -5.78 24.95 3.56
C ASN A 322 -6.67 24.25 4.62
N GLN A 323 -7.74 24.90 5.07
CA GLN A 323 -8.68 24.26 6.01
C GLN A 323 -9.42 23.07 5.37
N LEU A 324 -9.83 23.20 4.10
CA LEU A 324 -10.37 22.08 3.34
C LEU A 324 -9.33 20.99 3.12
N GLU A 325 -8.07 21.35 2.85
CA GLU A 325 -6.99 20.37 2.73
C GLU A 325 -6.84 19.52 3.99
N ILE A 326 -6.76 20.17 5.15
CA ILE A 326 -6.63 19.51 6.47
C ILE A 326 -7.83 18.60 6.74
N PHE A 327 -9.05 19.09 6.47
CA PHE A 327 -10.27 18.35 6.72
C PHE A 327 -10.40 17.12 5.81
N LEU A 328 -10.25 17.31 4.50
CA LEU A 328 -10.40 16.23 3.53
C LEU A 328 -9.25 15.23 3.61
N SER A 329 -8.04 15.64 4.02
CA SER A 329 -6.94 14.69 4.25
C SER A 329 -7.08 13.89 5.55
N GLY A 330 -7.96 14.30 6.47
CA GLY A 330 -8.05 13.70 7.82
C GLY A 330 -6.83 13.98 8.70
N THR A 331 -5.97 14.94 8.36
CA THR A 331 -4.75 15.21 9.13
C THR A 331 -5.05 15.75 10.54
N ASP A 332 -6.18 16.43 10.74
CA ASP A 332 -6.63 16.85 12.08
C ASP A 332 -7.17 15.71 12.96
N LEU A 333 -7.43 14.54 12.36
CA LEU A 333 -7.88 13.33 13.05
C LEU A 333 -6.73 12.41 13.45
N SER A 334 -5.58 12.47 12.79
CA SER A 334 -4.52 11.47 12.95
C SER A 334 -3.90 11.40 14.35
N SER A 335 -4.01 12.48 15.15
CA SER A 335 -3.55 12.53 16.55
C SER A 335 -4.67 12.30 17.57
N ARG A 336 -5.92 12.17 17.14
CA ARG A 336 -7.09 12.07 18.02
C ARG A 336 -7.21 10.68 18.65
N PRO A 337 -7.85 10.58 19.83
CA PRO A 337 -8.18 9.28 20.43
C PRO A 337 -9.19 8.52 19.57
N GLY A 338 -9.27 7.21 19.77
CA GLY A 338 -10.14 6.30 18.99
C GLY A 338 -11.59 6.27 19.45
N ASP A 339 -12.09 7.34 20.06
CA ASP A 339 -13.42 7.39 20.67
C ASP A 339 -14.51 7.50 19.59
N SER A 340 -15.74 7.11 19.94
CA SER A 340 -16.88 6.99 19.01
C SER A 340 -17.09 8.23 18.14
N THR A 341 -16.96 9.43 18.72
CA THR A 341 -17.09 10.70 18.01
C THR A 341 -16.07 10.85 16.86
N TYR A 342 -14.80 10.55 17.10
CA TYR A 342 -13.74 10.69 16.09
C TYR A 342 -13.78 9.55 15.06
N ARG A 343 -14.18 8.34 15.47
CA ARG A 343 -14.43 7.24 14.53
C ARG A 343 -15.56 7.59 13.57
N LEU A 344 -16.68 8.09 14.10
CA LEU A 344 -17.82 8.50 13.30
C LEU A 344 -17.46 9.65 12.35
N ASP A 345 -16.67 10.62 12.82
CA ASP A 345 -16.17 11.71 11.96
C ASP A 345 -15.30 11.19 10.81
N ALA A 346 -14.42 10.22 11.07
CA ALA A 346 -13.60 9.60 10.03
C ALA A 346 -14.45 8.89 8.97
N TYR A 347 -15.45 8.10 9.39
CA TYR A 347 -16.37 7.42 8.49
C TYR A 347 -17.21 8.40 7.65
N ARG A 348 -17.72 9.47 8.28
CA ARG A 348 -18.47 10.52 7.58
C ARG A 348 -17.64 11.23 6.52
N ARG A 349 -16.35 11.49 6.80
CA ARG A 349 -15.43 12.05 5.80
C ARG A 349 -15.20 11.10 4.63
N LEU A 350 -15.18 9.78 4.88
CA LEU A 350 -15.09 8.81 3.79
C LEU A 350 -16.36 8.81 2.92
N TYR A 351 -17.57 8.93 3.51
CA TYR A 351 -18.79 9.11 2.72
C TYR A 351 -18.74 10.38 1.85
N LEU A 352 -18.30 11.50 2.44
CA LEU A 352 -18.11 12.74 1.69
C LEU A 352 -17.12 12.57 0.53
N TRP A 353 -16.02 11.83 0.75
CA TRP A 353 -15.06 11.51 -0.30
C TRP A 353 -15.70 10.78 -1.47
N LEU A 354 -16.50 9.75 -1.21
CA LEU A 354 -17.17 9.00 -2.28
C LEU A 354 -18.11 9.89 -3.09
N GLU A 355 -18.84 10.78 -2.41
CA GLU A 355 -19.74 11.73 -3.08
C GLU A 355 -18.98 12.79 -3.90
N LEU A 356 -17.89 13.34 -3.37
CA LEU A 356 -17.05 14.30 -4.09
C LEU A 356 -16.40 13.67 -5.34
N LEU A 357 -15.95 12.43 -5.24
CA LEU A 357 -15.39 11.68 -6.39
C LEU A 357 -16.46 11.45 -7.46
N ALA A 358 -17.69 11.10 -7.07
CA ALA A 358 -18.80 10.93 -8.00
C ALA A 358 -19.14 12.26 -8.72
N ARG A 359 -19.25 13.37 -7.99
CA ARG A 359 -19.66 14.67 -8.56
C ARG A 359 -18.57 15.38 -9.37
N LYS A 360 -17.31 15.35 -8.91
CA LYS A 360 -16.22 16.11 -9.56
C LYS A 360 -15.48 15.34 -10.64
N GLU A 361 -15.42 14.03 -10.54
CA GLU A 361 -14.54 13.22 -11.39
C GLU A 361 -15.30 12.11 -12.15
N ASP A 362 -16.64 12.00 -11.98
CA ASP A 362 -17.48 10.95 -12.57
C ASP A 362 -16.98 9.53 -12.25
N ILE A 363 -16.48 9.35 -11.03
CA ILE A 363 -15.86 8.10 -10.58
C ILE A 363 -16.90 7.21 -9.92
N ARG A 364 -16.90 5.91 -10.28
CA ARG A 364 -17.82 4.90 -9.72
C ARG A 364 -17.44 4.50 -8.29
N GLY A 365 -18.29 3.68 -7.66
CA GLY A 365 -18.05 3.20 -6.31
C GLY A 365 -16.71 2.46 -6.13
N PRO A 366 -16.09 2.55 -4.94
CA PRO A 366 -14.69 2.19 -4.72
C PRO A 366 -14.44 0.69 -4.65
N VAL A 367 -13.20 0.30 -4.93
CA VAL A 367 -12.63 -0.98 -4.49
C VAL A 367 -11.76 -0.72 -3.26
N VAL A 368 -12.08 -1.35 -2.14
CA VAL A 368 -11.27 -1.29 -0.91
C VAL A 368 -10.51 -2.60 -0.76
N LEU A 369 -9.20 -2.50 -0.68
CA LEU A 369 -8.28 -3.60 -0.56
C LEU A 369 -7.66 -3.57 0.84
N ILE A 370 -7.93 -4.59 1.65
CA ILE A 370 -7.34 -4.76 2.98
C ILE A 370 -6.36 -5.93 2.90
N ASP A 371 -5.06 -5.63 2.96
CA ASP A 371 -3.97 -6.60 2.80
C ASP A 371 -3.28 -6.88 4.15
N GLU A 372 -2.62 -8.03 4.24
CA GLU A 372 -1.92 -8.55 5.42
C GLU A 372 -2.77 -8.58 6.70
N ALA A 373 -4.05 -8.91 6.61
CA ALA A 373 -4.93 -8.90 7.78
C ALA A 373 -4.61 -10.00 8.81
N GLU A 374 -3.78 -10.98 8.46
CA GLU A 374 -3.18 -11.92 9.43
C GLU A 374 -2.41 -11.21 10.56
N ASN A 375 -1.88 -10.01 10.30
CA ASN A 375 -1.16 -9.22 11.30
C ASN A 375 -2.03 -8.81 12.50
N LEU A 376 -3.37 -8.82 12.36
CA LEU A 376 -4.29 -8.60 13.48
C LEU A 376 -4.15 -9.66 14.59
N TYR A 377 -3.73 -10.87 14.21
CA TYR A 377 -3.61 -12.05 15.09
C TYR A 377 -2.17 -12.40 15.45
N THR A 378 -1.21 -11.53 15.13
CA THR A 378 0.18 -11.71 15.55
C THR A 378 0.36 -11.49 17.05
N SER A 379 1.40 -12.12 17.63
CA SER A 379 1.74 -12.05 19.05
C SER A 379 1.92 -10.60 19.53
N GLY A 380 1.41 -10.30 20.74
CA GLY A 380 1.50 -8.98 21.37
C GLY A 380 0.29 -8.06 21.19
N ARG A 381 -0.80 -8.53 20.57
CA ARG A 381 -2.07 -7.78 20.46
C ARG A 381 -3.05 -8.17 21.56
N SER A 382 -3.61 -7.16 22.23
CA SER A 382 -4.66 -7.39 23.23
C SER A 382 -6.00 -7.69 22.56
N PRO A 383 -6.87 -8.51 23.19
CA PRO A 383 -8.24 -8.73 22.71
C PRO A 383 -9.00 -7.42 22.49
N ALA A 384 -8.84 -6.43 23.38
CA ALA A 384 -9.47 -5.12 23.23
C ALA A 384 -9.08 -4.39 21.93
N SER A 385 -7.80 -4.48 21.51
CA SER A 385 -7.34 -3.89 20.25
C SER A 385 -7.90 -4.60 19.02
N ARG A 386 -8.15 -5.92 19.11
CA ARG A 386 -8.76 -6.68 18.01
C ARG A 386 -10.25 -6.37 17.90
N ARG A 387 -10.96 -6.24 19.02
CA ARG A 387 -12.38 -5.81 19.06
C ARG A 387 -12.62 -4.49 18.33
N THR A 388 -11.79 -3.46 18.56
CA THR A 388 -11.94 -2.19 17.85
C THR A 388 -11.65 -2.31 16.35
N SER A 389 -10.71 -3.18 15.98
CA SER A 389 -10.40 -3.49 14.58
C SER A 389 -11.56 -4.22 13.89
N LEU A 390 -12.21 -5.16 14.57
CA LEU A 390 -13.41 -5.85 14.10
C LEU A 390 -14.59 -4.89 13.85
N ARG A 391 -14.80 -3.88 14.72
CA ARG A 391 -15.80 -2.83 14.46
C ARG A 391 -15.50 -2.04 13.19
N SER A 392 -14.23 -1.71 12.96
CA SER A 392 -13.81 -1.01 11.75
C SER A 392 -13.97 -1.89 10.51
N LEU A 393 -13.65 -3.19 10.60
CA LEU A 393 -13.99 -4.15 9.56
C LEU A 393 -15.50 -4.25 9.34
N GLY A 394 -16.30 -4.12 10.39
CA GLY A 394 -17.75 -4.03 10.27
C GLY A 394 -18.19 -2.86 9.37
N PHE A 395 -17.61 -1.68 9.54
CA PHE A 395 -17.92 -0.54 8.68
C PHE A 395 -17.56 -0.79 7.21
N TYR A 396 -16.34 -1.30 6.95
CA TYR A 396 -15.89 -1.57 5.57
C TYR A 396 -16.65 -2.73 4.94
N CYS A 397 -16.75 -3.87 5.63
CA CYS A 397 -17.21 -5.15 5.11
C CYS A 397 -18.70 -5.42 5.37
N GLY A 398 -19.33 -4.69 6.28
CA GLY A 398 -20.78 -4.77 6.60
C GLY A 398 -21.67 -4.00 5.61
N GLY A 399 -21.09 -3.45 4.55
CA GLY A 399 -21.82 -2.83 3.46
C GLY A 399 -22.35 -1.42 3.74
N ALA A 400 -21.80 -0.73 4.75
CA ALA A 400 -22.11 0.65 5.06
C ALA A 400 -21.65 1.62 3.96
N LEU A 401 -20.55 1.28 3.27
CA LEU A 401 -20.04 2.03 2.13
C LEU A 401 -20.83 1.71 0.85
N PRO A 402 -21.56 2.68 0.27
CA PRO A 402 -22.35 2.44 -0.95
C PRO A 402 -21.44 2.18 -2.16
N GLY A 403 -21.92 1.36 -3.10
CA GLY A 403 -21.20 1.11 -4.36
C GLY A 403 -19.87 0.37 -4.22
N THR A 404 -19.54 -0.15 -3.04
CA THR A 404 -18.17 -0.56 -2.69
C THR A 404 -17.94 -2.07 -2.85
N CYS A 405 -16.80 -2.44 -3.41
CA CYS A 405 -16.28 -3.81 -3.38
C CYS A 405 -15.12 -3.89 -2.39
N VAL A 406 -15.26 -4.67 -1.31
CA VAL A 406 -14.19 -4.87 -0.32
C VAL A 406 -13.59 -6.25 -0.46
N ILE A 407 -12.26 -6.31 -0.59
CA ILE A 407 -11.48 -7.55 -0.52
C ILE A 407 -10.59 -7.52 0.72
N LEU A 408 -10.68 -8.57 1.53
CA LEU A 408 -9.85 -8.79 2.71
C LEU A 408 -8.92 -9.98 2.46
N ALA A 409 -7.63 -9.76 2.36
CA ALA A 409 -6.63 -10.81 2.18
C ALA A 409 -6.03 -11.24 3.52
N MET A 410 -5.99 -12.55 3.76
CA MET A 410 -5.37 -13.12 4.97
C MET A 410 -4.98 -14.60 4.81
N THR A 411 -4.28 -15.15 5.80
CA THR A 411 -3.97 -16.59 5.88
C THR A 411 -5.16 -17.41 6.40
N PRO A 412 -5.23 -18.72 6.10
CA PRO A 412 -6.33 -19.55 6.58
C PRO A 412 -6.50 -19.58 8.12
N PRO A 413 -5.44 -19.73 8.93
CA PRO A 413 -5.58 -19.71 10.39
C PRO A 413 -6.17 -18.39 10.90
N ALA A 414 -5.65 -17.26 10.41
CA ALA A 414 -6.14 -15.95 10.80
C ALA A 414 -7.60 -15.70 10.39
N PHE A 415 -8.07 -16.33 9.31
CA PHE A 415 -9.47 -16.22 8.89
C PHE A 415 -10.42 -16.96 9.84
N GLU A 416 -10.02 -18.12 10.37
CA GLU A 416 -10.82 -18.83 11.38
C GLU A 416 -10.81 -18.08 12.72
N ASP A 417 -9.67 -17.52 13.14
CA ASP A 417 -9.60 -16.65 14.32
C ASP A 417 -10.51 -15.42 14.16
N LEU A 418 -10.54 -14.81 12.96
CA LEU A 418 -11.45 -13.72 12.62
C LEU A 418 -12.91 -14.10 12.76
N LYS A 419 -13.29 -15.28 12.28
CA LYS A 419 -14.67 -15.78 12.39
C LYS A 419 -15.07 -16.05 13.84
N SER A 420 -14.16 -16.61 14.65
CA SER A 420 -14.39 -16.86 16.07
C SER A 420 -14.58 -15.54 16.81
N GLU A 421 -13.64 -14.60 16.72
CA GLU A 421 -13.73 -13.34 17.47
C GLU A 421 -14.87 -12.43 17.00
N ALA A 422 -15.22 -12.47 15.71
CA ALA A 422 -16.39 -11.73 15.20
C ALA A 422 -17.72 -12.25 15.77
N ARG A 423 -17.78 -13.53 16.18
CA ARG A 423 -18.92 -14.08 16.93
C ARG A 423 -18.92 -13.53 18.36
N ASP A 424 -17.78 -13.67 19.06
CA ASP A 424 -17.65 -13.26 20.47
C ASP A 424 -17.94 -11.76 20.66
N LEU A 425 -17.59 -10.93 19.66
CA LEU A 425 -17.82 -9.48 19.72
C LEU A 425 -19.29 -9.10 19.95
N LEU A 426 -20.24 -9.83 19.36
CA LEU A 426 -21.68 -9.57 19.52
C LEU A 426 -22.25 -10.14 20.82
N GLU A 427 -21.60 -11.14 21.38
CA GLU A 427 -21.98 -11.75 22.65
C GLU A 427 -21.50 -10.88 23.84
N ASP A 428 -20.52 -9.99 23.62
CA ASP A 428 -20.01 -9.03 24.61
C ASP A 428 -20.84 -7.72 24.63
N ALA A 429 -21.73 -7.58 25.63
CA ALA A 429 -22.59 -6.42 25.82
C ALA A 429 -21.81 -5.09 25.97
N ALA A 430 -20.66 -5.10 26.66
CA ALA A 430 -19.82 -3.91 26.82
C ALA A 430 -19.14 -3.54 25.48
N ALA A 431 -18.84 -4.54 24.65
CA ALA A 431 -18.37 -4.30 23.30
C ALA A 431 -19.48 -3.74 22.38
N MET A 432 -20.74 -4.06 22.61
CA MET A 432 -21.86 -3.52 21.82
C MET A 432 -22.19 -2.07 22.17
N GLU A 433 -22.06 -1.65 23.43
CA GLU A 433 -22.38 -0.28 23.89
C GLU A 433 -21.58 0.81 23.14
N THR A 434 -20.32 0.53 22.82
CA THR A 434 -19.43 1.49 22.14
C THR A 434 -19.38 1.31 20.62
N THR A 435 -20.21 0.43 20.05
CA THR A 435 -20.29 0.17 18.61
C THR A 435 -21.19 1.21 17.95
N LEU A 436 -20.75 1.77 16.83
CA LEU A 436 -21.55 2.72 16.04
C LEU A 436 -22.49 1.96 15.12
N GLU A 437 -23.68 2.50 14.89
CA GLU A 437 -24.66 1.89 13.94
C GLU A 437 -24.06 1.67 12.55
N VAL A 438 -23.28 2.64 12.06
CA VAL A 438 -22.58 2.55 10.76
C VAL A 438 -21.51 1.46 10.71
N GLU A 439 -21.02 0.97 11.85
CA GLU A 439 -20.07 -0.14 11.91
C GLU A 439 -20.73 -1.49 11.60
N ASN A 440 -22.07 -1.59 11.54
CA ASN A 440 -22.84 -2.73 11.02
C ASN A 440 -22.24 -4.14 11.27
N VAL A 441 -21.82 -4.36 12.52
CA VAL A 441 -21.02 -5.52 12.93
C VAL A 441 -21.78 -6.83 12.74
N GLU A 442 -23.11 -6.80 12.92
CA GLU A 442 -23.98 -7.95 12.72
C GLU A 442 -24.07 -8.38 11.24
N ARG A 443 -24.15 -7.43 10.30
CA ARG A 443 -24.12 -7.77 8.86
C ARG A 443 -22.75 -8.29 8.45
N PHE A 444 -21.68 -7.72 9.00
CA PHE A 444 -20.33 -8.22 8.76
C PHE A 444 -20.17 -9.67 9.24
N ARG A 445 -20.59 -9.98 10.47
CA ARG A 445 -20.59 -11.36 10.98
C ARG A 445 -21.38 -12.30 10.08
N ARG A 446 -22.62 -11.97 9.73
CA ARG A 446 -23.43 -12.80 8.82
C ARG A 446 -22.73 -13.04 7.48
N SER A 447 -22.06 -12.03 6.96
CA SER A 447 -21.30 -12.15 5.71
C SER A 447 -20.10 -13.09 5.87
N LEU A 448 -19.35 -13.03 6.97
CA LEU A 448 -18.23 -13.94 7.22
C LEU A 448 -18.62 -15.42 7.23
N TRP A 449 -19.80 -15.75 7.75
CA TRP A 449 -20.30 -17.14 7.81
C TRP A 449 -21.02 -17.59 6.54
N GLY A 450 -21.67 -16.67 5.82
CA GLY A 450 -22.39 -16.98 4.59
C GLY A 450 -21.52 -17.02 3.34
N LEU A 451 -20.35 -16.37 3.36
CA LEU A 451 -19.45 -16.30 2.21
C LEU A 451 -18.46 -17.46 2.20
N LYS A 452 -18.26 -18.05 1.02
CA LYS A 452 -17.11 -18.93 0.77
C LYS A 452 -15.90 -18.05 0.45
N PRO A 453 -14.80 -18.10 1.22
CA PRO A 453 -13.59 -17.35 0.89
C PRO A 453 -13.06 -17.79 -0.47
N GLU A 454 -12.59 -16.82 -1.27
CA GLU A 454 -11.95 -17.11 -2.54
C GLU A 454 -10.52 -17.62 -2.26
N PRO A 455 -10.22 -18.90 -2.56
CA PRO A 455 -8.94 -19.48 -2.22
C PRO A 455 -7.86 -19.01 -3.20
N VAL A 456 -6.75 -18.52 -2.66
CA VAL A 456 -5.54 -18.22 -3.44
C VAL A 456 -4.68 -19.47 -3.48
N LYS A 457 -4.77 -20.18 -4.60
CA LYS A 457 -4.02 -21.43 -4.80
C LYS A 457 -2.60 -21.11 -5.29
N PRO A 458 -1.60 -21.87 -4.83
CA PRO A 458 -0.27 -21.83 -5.44
C PRO A 458 -0.33 -22.14 -6.94
N LEU A 459 0.57 -21.53 -7.70
CA LEU A 459 0.68 -21.75 -9.14
C LEU A 459 1.09 -23.20 -9.44
N LYS A 460 0.35 -23.84 -10.36
CA LYS A 460 0.70 -25.17 -10.89
C LYS A 460 1.97 -25.11 -11.71
N LYS A 461 2.65 -26.25 -11.89
CA LYS A 461 3.87 -26.37 -12.72
C LYS A 461 3.71 -25.72 -14.10
N VAL A 462 2.58 -25.97 -14.78
CA VAL A 462 2.29 -25.39 -16.10
C VAL A 462 2.15 -23.86 -16.05
N GLU A 463 1.47 -23.32 -15.04
CA GLU A 463 1.30 -21.87 -14.85
C GLU A 463 2.64 -21.19 -14.51
N ARG A 464 3.50 -21.88 -13.76
CA ARG A 464 4.86 -21.42 -13.44
C ARG A 464 5.75 -21.37 -14.68
N ILE A 465 5.62 -22.33 -15.60
CA ILE A 465 6.31 -22.29 -16.89
C ILE A 465 5.79 -21.13 -17.76
N ASP A 466 4.48 -20.92 -17.86
CA ASP A 466 3.92 -19.76 -18.59
C ASP A 466 4.39 -18.43 -17.99
N LEU A 467 4.52 -18.35 -16.66
CA LEU A 467 5.08 -17.19 -15.97
C LEU A 467 6.51 -16.91 -16.42
N CYS A 468 7.38 -17.92 -16.51
CA CYS A 468 8.74 -17.76 -17.05
C CYS A 468 8.72 -17.25 -18.49
N GLN A 469 7.83 -17.76 -19.34
CA GLN A 469 7.69 -17.31 -20.73
C GLN A 469 7.20 -15.85 -20.81
N ARG A 470 6.29 -15.42 -19.92
CA ARG A 470 5.86 -14.02 -19.81
C ARG A 470 6.99 -13.10 -19.37
N VAL A 471 7.79 -13.52 -18.38
CA VAL A 471 9.00 -12.80 -17.96
C VAL A 471 9.96 -12.63 -19.13
N ARG A 472 10.25 -13.71 -19.90
CA ARG A 472 11.11 -13.63 -21.10
C ARG A 472 10.57 -12.68 -22.16
N ARG A 473 9.25 -12.71 -22.43
CA ARG A 473 8.61 -11.77 -23.38
C ARG A 473 8.73 -10.33 -22.91
N MET A 474 8.51 -10.06 -21.61
CA MET A 474 8.65 -8.72 -21.06
C MET A 474 10.10 -8.24 -21.13
N HIS A 475 11.05 -9.08 -20.70
CA HIS A 475 12.47 -8.81 -20.83
C HIS A 475 12.83 -8.49 -22.28
N ARG A 476 12.41 -9.32 -23.24
CA ARG A 476 12.64 -9.08 -24.68
C ARG A 476 12.09 -7.73 -25.16
N SER A 477 10.93 -7.33 -24.65
CA SER A 477 10.31 -6.05 -25.02
C SER A 477 11.05 -4.81 -24.48
N VAL A 478 11.86 -4.98 -23.44
CA VAL A 478 12.64 -3.92 -22.78
C VAL A 478 14.10 -3.93 -23.25
N ARG A 479 14.73 -5.10 -23.26
CA ARG A 479 16.17 -5.32 -23.49
C ARG A 479 16.52 -5.76 -24.91
N GLY A 480 15.54 -6.19 -25.70
CA GLY A 480 15.75 -6.84 -26.99
C GLY A 480 15.89 -8.36 -26.85
N ALA A 481 16.08 -9.04 -27.99
CA ALA A 481 16.27 -10.49 -28.00
C ALA A 481 17.60 -10.87 -27.32
N VAL A 482 17.57 -11.99 -26.61
CA VAL A 482 18.75 -12.60 -25.98
C VAL A 482 18.82 -14.03 -26.53
N ASP A 483 19.99 -14.42 -27.03
CA ASP A 483 20.23 -15.79 -27.47
C ASP A 483 20.42 -16.68 -26.24
N TYR A 484 19.54 -17.67 -26.08
CA TYR A 484 19.61 -18.62 -24.98
C TYR A 484 19.02 -19.97 -25.42
N PRO A 485 19.84 -20.82 -26.05
CA PRO A 485 19.42 -22.11 -26.58
C PRO A 485 18.87 -23.06 -25.50
N GLU A 486 19.45 -23.06 -24.30
CA GLU A 486 19.09 -23.96 -23.19
C GLU A 486 17.90 -23.45 -22.35
N TRP A 487 17.12 -22.49 -22.86
CA TRP A 487 16.04 -21.84 -22.10
C TRP A 487 15.01 -22.81 -21.53
N ASP A 488 14.54 -23.78 -22.32
CA ASP A 488 13.49 -24.69 -21.88
C ASP A 488 13.98 -25.69 -20.81
N GLU A 489 15.25 -26.10 -20.90
CA GLU A 489 15.92 -26.93 -19.88
C GLU A 489 16.07 -26.14 -18.56
N PHE A 490 16.57 -24.91 -18.65
CA PHE A 490 16.69 -24.01 -17.51
C PHE A 490 15.35 -23.75 -16.83
N VAL A 491 14.29 -23.42 -17.58
CA VAL A 491 12.96 -23.19 -17.02
C VAL A 491 12.44 -24.43 -16.30
N THR A 492 12.66 -25.61 -16.86
CA THR A 492 12.24 -26.87 -16.26
C THR A 492 12.95 -27.12 -14.93
N ALA A 493 14.27 -26.89 -14.88
CA ALA A 493 15.06 -26.99 -13.65
C ALA A 493 14.64 -25.94 -12.61
N ALA A 494 14.56 -24.67 -13.00
CA ALA A 494 14.24 -23.55 -12.11
C ALA A 494 12.85 -23.68 -11.47
N VAL A 495 11.86 -24.22 -12.19
CA VAL A 495 10.51 -24.46 -11.65
C VAL A 495 10.52 -25.56 -10.57
N VAL A 496 11.45 -26.51 -10.63
CA VAL A 496 11.62 -27.55 -9.59
C VAL A 496 12.41 -26.99 -8.41
N GLU A 497 13.50 -26.27 -8.68
CA GLU A 497 14.42 -25.76 -7.65
C GLU A 497 13.77 -24.70 -6.75
N HIS A 498 13.00 -23.77 -7.33
CA HIS A 498 12.44 -22.67 -6.58
C HIS A 498 11.04 -22.99 -6.06
N GLY A 499 10.80 -22.89 -4.75
CA GLY A 499 9.48 -23.20 -4.16
C GLY A 499 8.40 -22.15 -4.42
N SER A 500 8.76 -20.88 -4.69
CA SER A 500 7.82 -19.77 -4.79
C SER A 500 7.88 -19.05 -6.14
N PRO A 501 6.79 -18.40 -6.59
CA PRO A 501 6.83 -17.54 -7.78
C PRO A 501 7.87 -16.42 -7.66
N ARG A 502 8.05 -15.88 -6.46
CA ARG A 502 9.03 -14.82 -6.16
C ARG A 502 10.45 -15.27 -6.46
N THR A 503 10.86 -16.42 -5.92
CA THR A 503 12.22 -16.94 -6.11
C THR A 503 12.44 -17.41 -7.55
N LEU A 504 11.43 -18.02 -8.17
CA LEU A 504 11.47 -18.42 -9.57
C LEU A 504 11.69 -17.22 -10.52
N ILE A 505 10.85 -16.17 -10.39
CA ILE A 505 10.96 -14.99 -11.25
C ILE A 505 12.34 -14.33 -11.10
N ARG A 506 12.87 -14.23 -9.87
CA ARG A 506 14.20 -13.66 -9.62
C ARG A 506 15.29 -14.42 -10.36
N ALA A 507 15.31 -15.76 -10.24
CA ALA A 507 16.30 -16.59 -10.93
C ALA A 507 16.21 -16.45 -12.46
N VAL A 508 15.00 -16.43 -12.99
CA VAL A 508 14.77 -16.26 -14.42
C VAL A 508 15.29 -14.92 -14.93
N ILE A 509 15.03 -13.82 -14.22
CA ILE A 509 15.50 -12.50 -14.61
C ILE A 509 17.00 -12.38 -14.45
N ASP A 510 17.56 -12.91 -13.35
CA ASP A 510 19.00 -12.91 -13.11
C ASP A 510 19.73 -13.60 -14.26
N GLN A 511 19.20 -14.72 -14.75
CA GLN A 511 19.75 -15.41 -15.93
C GLN A 511 19.61 -14.58 -17.22
N LEU A 512 18.42 -14.03 -17.50
CA LEU A 512 18.18 -13.23 -18.71
C LEU A 512 19.04 -11.94 -18.75
N GLU A 513 19.11 -11.22 -17.63
CA GLU A 513 19.91 -10.01 -17.50
C GLU A 513 21.41 -10.33 -17.55
N SER A 514 21.86 -11.47 -16.98
CA SER A 514 23.27 -11.89 -17.07
C SER A 514 23.69 -12.12 -18.52
N ILE A 515 22.89 -12.85 -19.30
CA ILE A 515 23.19 -13.12 -20.71
C ILE A 515 23.14 -11.81 -21.50
N TRP A 516 22.09 -11.01 -21.34
CA TRP A 516 21.97 -9.70 -21.98
C TRP A 516 23.16 -8.78 -21.68
N TRP A 517 23.69 -8.85 -20.46
CA TRP A 517 24.82 -8.03 -20.05
C TRP A 517 26.16 -8.47 -20.65
N ARG A 518 26.33 -9.78 -20.88
CA ARG A 518 27.53 -10.36 -21.49
C ARG A 518 27.63 -9.98 -22.97
N GLY A 519 26.50 -9.80 -23.65
CA GLY A 519 26.40 -9.40 -25.05
C GLY A 519 25.89 -10.54 -25.89
#